data_AF-X1NWR8-F1
#
_entry.id   AF-X1NWR8-F1
#
_cell.length_a   1.000
_cell.length_b   1.000
_cell.length_c   1.000
_cell.angle_alpha   90.00
_cell.angle_beta   90.00
_cell.angle_gamma   90.00
#
_symmetry.space_group_name_H-M   'P 1'
#
loop_
_entity.id
_entity.type
_entity.pdbx_description
1 polymer ?
#
loop_
_entity_poly.entity_id
_entity_poly.type
_entity_poly.pdbx_seq_one_letter_code
_entity_poly.pdbx_strand_id
1 'polypeptide(L)'
;AIATMSILNFIFSWNNYMSPLVLLLDKEKFTLPILIALVKGTYKQDFGAQYLAVAISVVPIIIAFMFFSRYIISGITAGALKE
;
A
#
# COMPACT_ATOMS: atom_id res chain seq x y z
N ALA A 1 2.20 13.51 -15.67
CA ALA A 1 1.37 12.35 -16.06
C ALA A 1 1.98 11.03 -15.61
N ILE A 2 3.14 10.62 -16.15
CA ILE A 2 3.76 9.30 -15.86
C ILE A 2 4.02 9.09 -14.37
N ALA A 3 4.71 10.02 -13.70
CA ALA A 3 5.03 9.87 -12.27
C ALA A 3 3.78 9.76 -11.37
N THR A 4 2.75 10.55 -11.66
CA THR A 4 1.45 10.49 -10.96
C THR A 4 0.76 9.14 -11.20
N MET A 5 0.73 8.65 -12.44
CA MET A 5 0.19 7.32 -12.76
C MET A 5 0.99 6.20 -12.08
N SER A 6 2.31 6.31 -12.03
CA SER A 6 3.18 5.32 -11.38
C SER A 6 2.90 5.20 -9.88
N ILE A 7 2.80 6.33 -9.16
CA ILE A 7 2.50 6.28 -7.73
C ILE A 7 1.08 5.77 -7.45
N LEU A 8 0.09 6.20 -8.24
CA LEU A 8 -1.29 5.73 -8.07
C LEU A 8 -1.40 4.22 -8.33
N ASN A 9 -0.73 3.72 -9.38
CA ASN A 9 -0.68 2.29 -9.67
C ASN A 9 0.08 1.51 -8.59
N PHE A 10 1.18 2.04 -8.07
CA PHE A 10 1.90 1.44 -6.95
C PHE A 10 1.00 1.32 -5.72
N ILE A 11 0.34 2.40 -5.31
CA ILE A 11 -0.59 2.41 -4.17
C ILE A 11 -1.73 1.41 -4.40
N PHE A 12 -2.30 1.38 -5.59
CA PHE A 12 -3.38 0.45 -5.95
C PHE A 12 -2.94 -1.01 -5.85
N SER A 13 -1.79 -1.35 -6.46
CA SER A 13 -1.25 -2.71 -6.42
C SER A 13 -0.83 -3.13 -5.01
N TRP A 14 -0.27 -2.22 -4.22
CA TRP A 14 0.19 -2.50 -2.86
C TRP A 14 -0.97 -2.73 -1.89
N ASN A 15 -2.06 -1.98 -2.03
CA ASN A 15 -3.26 -2.15 -1.21
C ASN A 15 -4.19 -3.26 -1.73
N ASN A 16 -3.86 -3.90 -2.85
CA ASN A 16 -4.71 -4.96 -3.41
C ASN A 16 -4.71 -6.19 -2.49
N TYR A 17 -5.84 -6.41 -1.84
CA TYR A 17 -6.08 -7.54 -0.95
C TYR A 17 -6.84 -8.68 -1.64
N MET A 18 -7.88 -8.36 -2.43
CA MET A 18 -8.81 -9.36 -2.94
C MET A 18 -8.20 -10.29 -3.99
N SER A 19 -7.49 -9.73 -4.99
CA SER A 19 -6.89 -10.56 -6.04
C SER A 19 -5.89 -11.59 -5.49
N PRO A 20 -4.91 -11.22 -4.64
CA PRO A 20 -3.99 -12.21 -4.09
C PRO A 20 -4.68 -13.15 -3.08
N LEU A 21 -5.72 -12.73 -2.37
CA LEU A 21 -6.45 -13.61 -1.45
C LEU A 21 -7.11 -14.79 -2.18
N VAL A 22 -7.67 -14.54 -3.37
CA VAL A 22 -8.36 -15.56 -4.17
C VAL A 22 -7.37 -16.44 -4.93
N LEU A 23 -6.26 -15.85 -5.40
CA LEU A 23 -5.30 -16.54 -6.27
C LEU A 23 -4.19 -17.29 -5.52
N LEU A 24 -3.80 -16.82 -4.34
CA LEU A 24 -2.69 -17.39 -3.59
C LEU A 24 -3.21 -18.45 -2.62
N LEU A 25 -2.75 -19.68 -2.83
CA LEU A 25 -3.05 -20.82 -1.96
C LEU A 25 -1.91 -21.10 -0.96
N ASP A 26 -0.67 -20.80 -1.35
CA ASP A 26 0.52 -21.00 -0.51
C ASP A 26 0.72 -19.81 0.45
N LYS A 27 0.77 -20.11 1.75
CA LYS A 27 1.01 -19.10 2.80
C LYS A 27 2.32 -18.32 2.63
N GLU A 28 3.34 -18.94 2.04
CA GLU A 28 4.65 -18.30 1.80
C GLU A 28 4.57 -17.18 0.74
N LYS A 29 3.52 -17.17 -0.09
CA LYS A 29 3.32 -16.15 -1.12
C LYS A 29 2.41 -15.02 -0.66
N PHE A 30 1.85 -15.11 0.55
CA PHE A 30 0.88 -14.14 1.04
C PHE A 30 1.46 -12.74 1.09
N THR A 31 0.70 -11.81 0.54
CA THR A 31 1.05 -10.40 0.55
C THR A 31 0.87 -9.82 1.93
N LEU A 32 1.55 -8.71 2.23
CA LEU A 32 1.46 -8.03 3.52
C LEU A 32 0.01 -7.72 3.95
N PRO A 33 -0.90 -7.24 3.05
CA PRO A 33 -2.31 -7.07 3.39
C PRO A 33 -3.01 -8.37 3.84
N ILE A 34 -2.69 -9.51 3.23
CA ILE A 34 -3.25 -10.82 3.62
C ILE A 34 -2.74 -11.22 5.00
N LEU A 35 -1.44 -11.05 5.26
CA LEU A 35 -0.85 -11.35 6.56
C LEU A 35 -1.47 -10.50 7.68
N ILE A 36 -1.71 -9.21 7.43
CA ILE A 36 -2.39 -8.31 8.39
C ILE A 36 -3.81 -8.81 8.71
N ALA A 37 -4.54 -9.32 7.70
CA ALA A 37 -5.86 -9.90 7.91
C ALA A 37 -5.82 -11.17 8.76
N LEU A 38 -4.76 -11.98 8.64
CA LEU A 38 -4.56 -13.20 9.43
C LEU A 38 -4.17 -12.92 10.89
N VAL A 39 -3.54 -11.77 11.18
CA VAL A 39 -3.23 -11.32 12.56
C VAL A 39 -4.49 -11.07 13.37
N LYS A 40 -5.64 -10.83 12.73
CA LYS A 40 -6.96 -10.85 13.39
C LYS A 40 -7.35 -12.30 13.74
N GLY A 41 -6.65 -12.88 14.71
CA GLY A 41 -6.87 -14.26 15.17
C GLY A 41 -8.26 -14.46 15.78
N THR A 42 -8.82 -15.66 15.63
CA THR A 42 -10.18 -16.04 16.06
C THR A 42 -10.37 -16.10 17.57
N TYR A 43 -9.30 -16.22 18.37
CA TYR A 43 -9.39 -16.51 19.82
C TYR A 43 -8.85 -15.41 20.74
N LYS A 44 -7.86 -14.62 20.31
CA LYS A 44 -7.35 -13.45 21.05
C LYS A 44 -6.93 -12.39 20.04
N GLN A 45 -7.61 -11.25 20.06
CA GLN A 45 -7.28 -10.12 19.21
C GLN A 45 -6.12 -9.36 19.85
N ASP A 46 -4.93 -9.51 19.29
CA ASP A 46 -3.76 -8.71 19.66
C ASP A 46 -3.78 -7.39 18.88
N PHE A 47 -4.37 -6.37 19.50
CA PHE A 47 -4.42 -5.03 18.92
C PHE A 47 -3.02 -4.44 18.68
N GLY A 48 -2.04 -4.77 19.53
CA GLY A 48 -0.66 -4.28 19.38
C GLY A 48 -0.04 -4.82 18.09
N ALA A 49 -0.13 -6.14 17.88
CA ALA A 49 0.34 -6.78 16.65
C ALA A 49 -0.43 -6.27 15.41
N GLN A 50 -1.75 -6.05 15.52
CA GLN A 50 -2.57 -5.55 14.42
C GLN A 50 -2.16 -4.13 14.00
N TYR A 51 -2.04 -3.20 14.95
CA TYR A 51 -1.65 -1.81 14.65
C TYR A 51 -0.21 -1.72 14.14
N LEU A 52 0.71 -2.54 14.68
CA LEU A 52 2.08 -2.60 14.20
C LEU A 52 2.15 -3.11 12.76
N ALA A 53 1.37 -4.14 12.41
CA ALA A 53 1.32 -4.68 11.06
C ALA A 53 0.75 -3.66 10.05
N VAL A 54 -0.26 -2.88 10.45
CA VAL A 54 -0.77 -1.74 9.66
C VAL A 54 0.30 -0.64 9.53
N ALA A 55 1.02 -0.30 10.60
CA ALA A 55 2.06 0.72 10.53
C ALA A 55 3.19 0.32 9.55
N ILE A 56 3.61 -0.95 9.58
CA ILE A 56 4.62 -1.50 8.65
C ILE A 56 4.12 -1.43 7.20
N SER A 57 2.82 -1.64 6.95
CA SER A 57 2.28 -1.60 5.58
C SER A 57 2.34 -0.23 4.93
N VAL A 58 2.34 0.83 5.73
CA VAL A 58 2.43 2.22 5.28
C VAL A 58 3.87 2.63 4.96
N VAL A 59 4.89 2.03 5.60
CA VAL A 59 6.32 2.33 5.37
C VAL A 59 6.72 2.35 3.89
N PRO A 60 6.45 1.31 3.07
CA PRO A 60 6.82 1.32 1.66
C PRO A 60 6.08 2.38 0.84
N ILE A 61 4.87 2.76 1.23
CA ILE A 61 4.14 3.88 0.61
C ILE A 61 4.85 5.20 0.90
N ILE A 62 5.31 5.42 2.14
CA ILE A 62 6.09 6.60 2.52
C ILE A 62 7.41 6.64 1.74
N ILE A 63 8.10 5.50 1.61
CA ILE A 63 9.34 5.39 0.85
C ILE A 63 9.10 5.76 -0.62
N ALA A 64 8.09 5.16 -1.26
CA ALA A 64 7.72 5.48 -2.64
C ALA A 64 7.37 6.97 -2.77
N PHE A 65 6.59 7.51 -1.83
CA PHE A 65 6.22 8.92 -1.83
C PHE A 65 7.46 9.82 -1.74
N MET A 66 8.45 9.51 -0.89
CA MET A 66 9.69 10.31 -0.82
C MET A 66 10.41 10.36 -2.16
N PHE A 67 10.56 9.22 -2.85
CA PHE A 67 11.21 9.17 -4.17
C PHE A 67 10.43 9.93 -5.26
N PHE A 68 9.10 9.84 -5.23
CA PHE A 68 8.25 10.46 -6.27
C PHE A 68 7.74 11.86 -5.90
N SER A 69 7.93 12.33 -4.66
CA SER A 69 7.41 13.60 -4.12
C SER A 69 7.73 14.79 -5.02
N ARG A 70 8.98 14.91 -5.46
CA ARG A 70 9.44 15.92 -6.43
C ARG A 70 8.59 15.92 -7.70
N TYR A 71 8.32 14.75 -8.27
CA TYR A 71 7.60 14.62 -9.53
C TYR A 71 6.09 14.80 -9.37
N ILE A 72 5.55 14.40 -8.21
CA ILE A 72 4.15 14.64 -7.85
C ILE A 72 3.91 16.15 -7.70
N ILE A 73 4.75 16.85 -6.94
CA ILE A 73 4.62 18.29 -6.68
C ILE A 73 4.72 19.08 -7.99
N SER A 74 5.71 18.77 -8.85
CA SER A 74 5.82 19.41 -10.18
C SER A 74 4.66 19.07 -11.12
N GLY A 75 4.06 17.88 -11.00
CA GLY A 75 2.91 17.47 -11.81
C GLY A 75 1.60 18.14 -11.38
N ILE A 76 1.40 18.33 -10.07
CA ILE A 76 0.23 19.02 -9.51
C ILE A 76 0.29 20.53 -9.85
N THR A 77 1.44 21.18 -9.71
CA THR A 77 1.58 22.61 -10.06
C THR A 77 1.41 22.87 -11.55
N ALA A 78 1.88 21.98 -12.42
CA ALA A 78 1.65 22.07 -13.86
C ALA A 78 0.18 21.85 -14.27
N GLY A 79 -0.58 21.07 -13.48
CA GLY A 79 -2.02 20.91 -13.67
C GLY A 79 -2.83 22.11 -13.16
N ALA A 80 -2.42 22.70 -12.04
CA ALA A 80 -3.09 23.85 -11.42
C ALA A 80 -2.89 25.17 -12.20
N LEU A 81 -1.85 25.27 -13.03
CA LEU A 81 -1.62 26.42 -13.91
C LEU A 81 -2.39 26.34 -15.25
N LYS A 82 -3.14 25.26 -15.51
CA LYS A 82 -3.86 25.04 -16.77
C LYS A 82 -5.37 25.28 -16.67
N GLU A 83 -5.83 25.91 -15.59
CA GLU A 83 -7.13 26.60 -15.49
C GLU A 83 -6.95 28.11 -15.48
#